data_AF-A0A450V1W0-F1
#
_entry.id   AF-A0A450V1W0-F1
#
_cell.length_a   1.000
_cell.length_b   1.000
_cell.length_c   1.000
_cell.angle_alpha   90.00
_cell.angle_beta   90.00
_cell.angle_gamma   90.00
#
_symmetry.space_group_name_H-M   'P 1'
#
loop_
_entity.id
_entity.type
_entity.pdbx_description
1 polymer ?
#
loop_
_entity_poly.entity_id
_entity_poly.type
_entity_poly.pdbx_seq_one_letter_code
_entity_poly.pdbx_strand_id
1 'polypeptide(L)'
;MEAPRQGEGWIFPDWKEPGDGGAVAAYKVQRREEGSENWVDVGTAIETEITLSGQPSGQRFEFHVLAINKAGEGEASNGVLAVL
;
A
#
# COMPACT_ATOMS: atom_id res chain seq x y z
N MET A 1 -8.12 2.20 -1.42
CA MET A 1 -7.71 1.12 -0.51
C MET A 1 -8.83 0.90 0.49
N GLU A 2 -9.09 -0.34 0.88
CA GLU A 2 -10.05 -0.64 1.96
C GLU A 2 -9.32 -0.63 3.31
N ALA A 3 -10.06 -0.71 4.42
CA ALA A 3 -9.44 -0.78 5.74
C ALA A 3 -8.68 -2.11 5.87
N PRO A 4 -7.35 -2.08 6.08
CA PRO A 4 -6.55 -3.29 6.00
C PRO A 4 -6.82 -4.22 7.18
N ARG A 5 -6.75 -5.52 6.93
CA ARG A 5 -6.71 -6.53 8.00
C ARG A 5 -5.32 -6.51 8.61
N GLN A 6 -5.20 -6.62 9.93
CA GLN A 6 -3.91 -6.49 10.61
C GLN A 6 -3.81 -7.35 11.87
N GLY A 7 -2.58 -7.65 12.27
CA GLY A 7 -2.23 -8.34 13.52
C GLY A 7 -0.80 -8.00 13.94
N GLU A 8 -0.30 -8.68 14.97
CA GLU A 8 1.03 -8.38 15.51
C GLU A 8 2.13 -8.58 14.45
N GLY A 9 2.77 -7.48 14.05
CA GLY A 9 3.87 -7.50 13.09
C GLY A 9 3.47 -7.74 11.62
N TRP A 10 2.17 -7.70 11.28
CA TRP A 10 1.73 -7.85 9.90
C TRP A 10 0.48 -7.03 9.56
N ILE A 11 0.39 -6.65 8.30
CA ILE A 11 -0.78 -6.02 7.70
C ILE A 11 -1.10 -6.66 6.36
N PHE A 12 -2.38 -6.72 6.04
CA PHE A 12 -2.92 -7.19 4.78
C PHE A 12 -3.77 -6.07 4.18
N PRO A 13 -3.18 -5.26 3.28
CA PRO A 13 -3.94 -4.32 2.48
C PRO A 13 -4.60 -5.02 1.29
N ASP A 14 -5.85 -4.67 1.05
CA ASP A 14 -6.57 -4.97 -0.19
C ASP A 14 -7.12 -3.68 -0.80
N TRP A 15 -7.16 -3.66 -2.13
CA TRP A 15 -7.59 -2.50 -2.88
C TRP A 15 -8.29 -2.92 -4.17
N LYS A 16 -8.76 -1.93 -4.92
CA LYS A 16 -9.35 -2.11 -6.25
C LYS A 16 -8.39 -1.59 -7.29
N GLU A 17 -8.29 -2.33 -8.40
CA GLU A 17 -7.56 -1.88 -9.58
C GLU A 17 -8.12 -0.52 -10.05
N PRO A 18 -7.28 0.49 -10.30
CA PRO A 18 -7.74 1.74 -10.89
C PRO A 18 -8.24 1.51 -12.32
N GLY A 19 -9.36 2.14 -12.69
CA GLY A 19 -9.93 2.02 -14.04
C GLY A 19 -9.24 2.91 -15.09
N ASP A 20 -8.44 3.87 -14.64
CA ASP A 20 -7.76 4.85 -15.47
C ASP A 20 -6.26 4.54 -15.58
N GLY A 21 -5.63 4.88 -16.73
CA GLY A 21 -4.18 4.71 -16.93
C GLY A 21 -3.76 3.45 -17.69
N GLY A 22 -4.70 2.59 -18.12
CA GLY A 22 -4.41 1.40 -18.93
C GLY A 22 -4.11 0.16 -18.09
N ALA A 23 -3.74 -0.94 -18.77
CA ALA A 23 -3.57 -2.25 -18.12
C ALA A 23 -2.43 -2.23 -17.09
N VAL A 24 -2.78 -2.52 -15.83
CA VAL A 24 -1.84 -2.60 -14.72
C VAL A 24 -1.00 -3.86 -14.82
N ALA A 25 0.30 -3.73 -14.57
CA ALA A 25 1.26 -4.82 -14.56
C ALA A 25 1.69 -5.23 -13.15
N ALA A 26 1.72 -4.28 -12.21
CA ALA A 26 2.04 -4.51 -10.82
C ALA A 26 1.52 -3.36 -9.93
N TYR A 27 1.61 -3.55 -8.63
CA TYR A 27 1.27 -2.59 -7.60
C TYR A 27 2.44 -2.42 -6.65
N LYS A 28 2.74 -1.20 -6.26
CA LYS A 28 3.72 -0.88 -5.22
C LYS A 28 2.99 -0.38 -3.98
N VAL A 29 3.26 -0.99 -2.85
CA VAL A 29 2.73 -0.53 -1.55
C VAL A 29 3.80 0.27 -0.85
N GLN A 30 3.43 1.48 -0.44
CA GLN A 30 4.27 2.35 0.37
C GLN A 30 3.61 2.62 1.72
N ARG A 31 4.44 2.89 2.72
CA ARG A 31 3.99 3.38 4.02
C ARG A 31 4.77 4.61 4.45
N ARG A 32 4.16 5.43 5.31
CA ARG A 32 4.84 6.48 6.06
C ARG A 32 4.35 6.50 7.50
N GLU A 33 5.15 7.03 8.42
CA GLU A 33 4.70 7.28 9.79
C GLU A 33 3.70 8.43 9.80
N GLU A 34 2.70 8.39 10.68
CA GLU A 34 1.73 9.49 10.82
C GLU A 34 2.48 10.80 11.14
N GLY A 35 2.32 11.81 10.27
CA GLY A 35 3.02 13.10 10.39
C GLY A 35 4.38 13.19 9.70
N SER A 36 4.89 12.09 9.12
CA SER A 36 6.07 12.11 8.25
C SER A 36 5.69 12.46 6.81
N GLU A 37 6.63 13.03 6.05
CA GLU A 37 6.49 13.21 4.60
C GLU A 37 7.22 12.09 3.81
N ASN A 38 7.94 11.21 4.51
CA ASN A 38 8.77 10.19 3.90
C ASN A 38 8.00 8.88 3.70
N TRP A 39 7.71 8.57 2.44
CA TRP A 39 7.18 7.28 2.02
C TRP A 39 8.29 6.24 1.84
N VAL A 40 8.03 5.02 2.28
CA VAL A 40 8.93 3.88 2.20
C VAL A 40 8.24 2.73 1.49
N ASP A 41 8.91 2.16 0.48
CA ASP A 41 8.46 0.97 -0.23
C ASP A 41 8.47 -0.24 0.72
N VAL A 42 7.32 -0.89 0.88
CA VAL A 42 7.15 -2.04 1.77
C VAL A 42 6.76 -3.32 1.07
N GLY A 43 6.31 -3.23 -0.19
CA GLY A 43 6.01 -4.42 -0.98
C GLY A 43 5.67 -4.11 -2.43
N THR A 44 5.67 -5.17 -3.23
CA THR A 44 5.19 -5.16 -4.62
C THR A 44 4.29 -6.37 -4.83
N ALA A 45 3.15 -6.16 -5.46
CA ALA A 45 2.14 -7.18 -5.73
C ALA A 45 1.77 -7.20 -7.21
N ILE A 46 1.33 -8.35 -7.72
CA ILE A 46 0.70 -8.46 -9.05
C ILE A 46 -0.82 -8.41 -8.91
N GLU A 47 -1.34 -8.99 -7.83
CA GLU A 47 -2.74 -8.94 -7.44
C GLU A 47 -3.07 -7.65 -6.68
N THR A 48 -4.37 -7.39 -6.46
CA THR A 48 -4.85 -6.23 -5.70
C THR A 48 -4.85 -6.45 -4.17
N GLU A 49 -3.95 -7.30 -3.70
CA GLU A 49 -3.78 -7.67 -2.29
C GLU A 49 -2.34 -8.10 -2.00
N ILE A 50 -1.88 -7.91 -0.77
CA ILE A 50 -0.58 -8.42 -0.31
C ILE A 50 -0.54 -8.56 1.22
N THR A 51 0.17 -9.57 1.72
CA THR A 51 0.54 -9.63 3.14
C THR A 51 1.91 -9.00 3.34
N LEU A 52 1.99 -7.94 4.14
CA LEU A 52 3.24 -7.31 4.56
C LEU A 52 3.56 -7.76 5.98
N SER A 53 4.61 -8.57 6.13
CA SER A 53 5.10 -9.04 7.43
C SER A 53 6.28 -8.20 7.93
N GLY A 54 6.65 -8.38 9.21
CA GLY A 54 7.78 -7.68 9.82
C GLY A 54 7.55 -6.18 10.01
N GLN A 55 6.29 -5.75 10.13
CA GLN A 55 5.97 -4.35 10.34
C GLN A 55 6.24 -3.92 11.79
N PRO A 56 6.72 -2.69 12.02
CA PRO A 56 6.90 -2.18 13.38
C PRO A 56 5.57 -2.07 14.11
N SER A 57 5.50 -2.61 15.33
CA SER A 57 4.31 -2.54 16.17
C SER A 57 4.30 -1.32 17.10
N GLY A 58 3.12 -0.95 17.58
CA GLY A 58 2.85 0.18 18.48
C GLY A 58 2.82 1.55 17.79
N GLN A 59 2.84 1.61 16.46
CA GLN A 59 2.96 2.86 15.70
C GLN A 59 1.88 3.00 14.64
N ARG A 60 1.55 4.26 14.34
CA ARG A 60 0.59 4.61 13.30
C ARG A 60 1.31 4.85 11.99
N PHE A 61 0.87 4.13 10.97
CA PHE A 61 1.35 4.30 9.62
C PHE A 61 0.20 4.59 8.68
N GLU A 62 0.47 5.42 7.68
CA GLU A 62 -0.39 5.56 6.52
C GLU A 62 0.15 4.67 5.41
N PHE A 63 -0.72 3.92 4.75
CA PHE A 63 -0.40 3.06 3.62
C PHE A 63 -1.14 3.53 2.37
N HIS A 64 -0.47 3.47 1.23
CA HIS A 64 -1.12 3.63 -0.07
C HIS A 64 -0.53 2.69 -1.12
N VAL A 65 -1.23 2.54 -2.24
CA VAL A 65 -0.79 1.75 -3.38
C VAL A 65 -0.60 2.64 -4.60
N LEU A 66 0.47 2.39 -5.35
CA LEU A 66 0.70 2.94 -6.68
C LEU A 66 0.50 1.82 -7.70
N ALA A 67 -0.33 2.03 -8.71
CA ALA A 67 -0.42 1.12 -9.85
C ALA A 67 0.76 1.34 -10.80
N ILE A 68 1.31 0.26 -11.35
CA ILE A 68 2.45 0.30 -12.27
C ILE A 68 1.99 -0.30 -13.60
N ASN A 69 2.15 0.45 -14.68
CA ASN A 69 1.88 -0.01 -16.04
C ASN A 69 3.09 0.25 -16.94
N LYS A 70 2.93 0.06 -18.26
CA LYS A 70 4.02 0.29 -19.24
C LYS A 70 4.54 1.73 -19.28
N ALA A 71 3.74 2.71 -18.87
CA ALA A 71 4.13 4.11 -18.80
C ALA A 71 4.86 4.46 -17.50
N GLY A 72 4.82 3.58 -16.49
CA GLY A 72 5.48 3.77 -15.20
C GLY A 72 4.49 3.67 -14.03
N GLU A 73 4.85 4.33 -12.94
CA GLU A 73 4.03 4.45 -11.73
C GLU A 73 2.92 5.49 -11.96
N GLY A 74 1.68 5.11 -11.63
CA GLY A 74 0.51 5.99 -11.66
C GLY A 74 0.31 6.74 -10.35
N GLU A 75 -0.83 7.41 -10.23
CA GLU A 75 -1.20 8.12 -9.01
C GLU A 75 -1.40 7.17 -7.82
N ALA A 76 -1.10 7.67 -6.62
CA ALA A 76 -1.33 6.93 -5.39
C ALA A 76 -2.83 6.77 -5.12
N SER A 77 -3.21 5.62 -4.59
CA SER A 77 -4.55 5.42 -4.05
C SER A 77 -4.80 6.34 -2.86
N ASN A 78 -6.06 6.50 -2.47
CA ASN A 78 -6.38 7.03 -1.14
C ASN A 78 -5.60 6.26 -0.06
N GLY A 79 -4.92 7.00 0.82
CA GLY A 79 -4.18 6.44 1.94
C GLY A 79 -5.12 5.89 3.01
N VAL A 80 -4.67 4.86 3.72
CA VAL A 80 -5.36 4.30 4.87
C VAL A 80 -4.46 4.31 6.09
N LEU A 81 -5.00 4.74 7.23
CA LEU A 81 -4.29 4.71 8.50
C LEU A 81 -4.46 3.35 9.17
N ALA A 82 -3.36 2.81 9.66
CA ALA A 82 -3.29 1.56 10.39
C ALA A 82 -2.42 1.74 11.64
N VAL A 83 -2.86 1.17 12.76
CA VAL A 83 -2.08 1.06 14.00
C VAL A 83 -1.54 -0.37 14.03
N LEU A 84 -0.24 -0.54 13.81
CA LEU A 84 0.42 -1.84 13.84
C LEU A 84 0.91 -2.19 15.24
#